data_AF-A0A3N0ZBQ3-F1
#
_entry.id   AF-A0A3N0ZBQ3-F1
#
_cell.length_a   1.000
_cell.length_b   1.000
_cell.length_c   1.000
_cell.angle_alpha   90.00
_cell.angle_beta   90.00
_cell.angle_gamma   90.00
#
_symmetry.space_group_name_H-M   'P 1'
#
loop_
_entity.id
_entity.type
_entity.pdbx_description
1 polymer ?
#
loop_
_entity_poly.entity_id
_entity_poly.type
_entity_poly.pdbx_seq_one_letter_code
_entity_poly.pdbx_strand_id
1 'polypeptide(L)'
;MAISGGQSLTDFYRVAKNAAGNDYEILSGLTGSTVATSRNNKAFSLVELVDTKPQFQEDGTVKISFENYQDDPTLYEFLDTVNPPDSQSAAKLPEYTLENGIKKGTSGGGDTLVLAISYGAYSEDGTKMKVLVALGTISRTSGSWSQKADDWSKPTFEFNGVKAEFDLEIAADLFHSGTNGIVDPTDVATKIPKIPKNACFVRKFVTKKA
;
A
#
# COMPACT_ATOMS: atom_id res chain seq x y z
N MET A 1 3.76 -24.90 -20.39
CA MET A 1 2.42 -24.40 -20.05
C MET A 1 2.59 -22.91 -19.76
N ALA A 2 2.09 -22.02 -20.62
CA ALA A 2 2.33 -20.59 -20.48
C ALA A 2 1.28 -20.01 -19.51
N ILE A 3 1.73 -19.53 -18.35
CA ILE A 3 0.89 -18.71 -17.47
C ILE A 3 0.62 -17.41 -18.24
N SER A 4 -0.61 -17.22 -18.70
CA SER A 4 -1.02 -16.00 -19.40
C SER A 4 -0.90 -14.79 -18.46
N GLY A 5 -0.30 -13.71 -18.97
CA GLY A 5 0.15 -12.56 -18.20
C GLY A 5 -0.93 -11.95 -17.31
N GLY A 6 -0.64 -11.83 -16.01
CA GLY A 6 -1.49 -11.10 -15.07
C GLY A 6 -1.48 -9.59 -15.37
N GLN A 7 -2.41 -8.87 -14.74
CA GLN A 7 -2.26 -7.42 -14.62
C GLN A 7 -1.23 -7.14 -13.54
N SER A 8 -0.02 -6.76 -13.92
CA SER A 8 1.00 -6.27 -12.99
C SER A 8 0.65 -4.83 -12.59
N LEU A 9 -0.27 -4.68 -11.64
CA LEU A 9 -0.60 -3.38 -11.04
C LEU A 9 -0.72 -3.48 -9.52
N THR A 10 -0.41 -2.40 -8.82
CA THR A 10 -0.64 -2.29 -7.38
C THR A 10 -1.27 -0.94 -7.05
N ASP A 11 -2.45 -0.97 -6.43
CA ASP A 11 -3.13 0.23 -5.95
C ASP A 11 -2.75 0.50 -4.48
N PHE A 12 -2.53 1.77 -4.14
CA PHE A 12 -2.21 2.20 -2.79
C PHE A 12 -3.30 3.11 -2.24
N TYR A 13 -3.69 2.87 -0.99
CA TYR A 13 -4.58 3.75 -0.23
C TYR A 13 -3.89 4.16 1.05
N ARG A 14 -4.08 5.40 1.50
CA ARG A 14 -3.63 5.77 2.84
C ARG A 14 -4.56 5.18 3.89
N VAL A 15 -4.01 4.85 5.03
CA VAL A 15 -4.74 4.33 6.19
C VAL A 15 -4.41 5.21 7.38
N ALA A 16 -5.43 5.62 8.12
CA ALA A 16 -5.28 6.32 9.38
C ALA A 16 -6.07 5.61 10.46
N LYS A 17 -5.78 5.88 11.73
CA LYS A 17 -6.70 5.54 12.80
C LYS A 17 -7.86 6.53 12.77
N ASN A 18 -9.06 6.06 13.08
CA ASN A 18 -10.21 6.95 13.28
C ASN A 18 -9.96 7.94 14.43
N ALA A 19 -10.82 8.95 14.57
CA ALA A 19 -10.67 9.98 15.60
C ALA A 19 -10.64 9.41 17.05
N ALA A 20 -11.27 8.26 17.27
CA ALA A 20 -11.26 7.58 18.56
C ALA A 20 -10.00 6.73 18.82
N GLY A 21 -9.15 6.54 17.81
CA GLY A 21 -7.92 5.77 17.90
C GLY A 21 -8.11 4.26 18.08
N ASN A 22 -9.32 3.74 17.81
CA ASN A 22 -9.72 2.36 18.11
C ASN A 22 -10.07 1.53 16.86
N ASP A 23 -10.02 2.14 15.68
CA ASP A 23 -10.28 1.51 14.40
C ASP A 23 -9.43 2.15 13.31
N TYR A 24 -9.36 1.52 12.14
CA TYR A 24 -8.73 2.07 10.94
C TYR A 24 -9.74 2.63 9.95
N GLU A 25 -9.35 3.71 9.27
CA GLU A 25 -10.06 4.29 8.13
C GLU A 25 -9.15 4.29 6.90
N ILE A 26 -9.64 3.72 5.81
CA ILE A 26 -8.98 3.83 4.50
C ILE A 26 -9.38 5.17 3.89
N LEU A 27 -8.40 6.04 3.65
CA LEU A 27 -8.63 7.41 3.23
C LEU A 27 -8.69 7.54 1.71
N SER A 28 -9.57 8.42 1.24
CA SER A 28 -9.73 8.75 -0.17
C SER A 28 -8.62 9.69 -0.65
N GLY A 29 -7.94 9.27 -1.71
CA GLY A 29 -6.94 10.05 -2.42
C GLY A 29 -5.67 10.31 -1.60
N LEU A 30 -4.78 11.08 -2.22
CA LEU A 30 -3.47 11.35 -1.66
C LEU A 30 -3.49 12.31 -0.46
N THR A 31 -4.47 13.21 -0.40
CA THR A 31 -4.57 14.24 0.68
C THR A 31 -5.94 14.31 1.35
N GLY A 32 -6.93 13.53 0.89
CA GLY A 32 -8.29 13.56 1.45
C GLY A 32 -8.39 12.99 2.87
N SER A 33 -9.42 13.40 3.60
CA SER A 33 -9.73 12.92 4.95
C SER A 33 -11.02 12.10 5.03
N THR A 34 -11.69 11.90 3.90
CA THR A 34 -12.91 11.08 3.83
C THR A 34 -12.57 9.62 3.60
N VAL A 35 -13.47 8.72 3.99
CA VAL A 35 -13.32 7.28 3.75
C VAL A 35 -13.39 6.98 2.25
N ALA A 36 -12.45 6.18 1.76
CA ALA A 36 -12.44 5.65 0.40
C ALA A 36 -13.60 4.67 0.20
N THR A 37 -14.38 4.87 -0.85
CA THR A 37 -15.57 4.05 -1.15
C THR A 37 -15.48 3.34 -2.48
N SER A 38 -14.46 3.63 -3.29
CA SER A 38 -14.28 3.05 -4.62
C SER A 38 -12.80 2.98 -5.01
N ARG A 39 -12.51 2.18 -6.05
CA ARG A 39 -11.15 2.10 -6.60
C ARG A 39 -10.58 3.43 -7.10
N ASN A 40 -11.44 4.36 -7.46
CA ASN A 40 -11.01 5.69 -7.92
C ASN A 40 -10.50 6.56 -6.77
N ASN A 41 -10.76 6.18 -5.52
CA ASN A 41 -10.27 6.86 -4.33
C ASN A 41 -8.87 6.41 -3.91
N LYS A 42 -8.15 5.62 -4.71
CA LYS A 42 -6.75 5.29 -4.45
C LYS A 42 -5.89 6.55 -4.36
N ALA A 43 -4.89 6.50 -3.48
CA ALA A 43 -3.88 7.54 -3.37
C ALA A 43 -2.91 7.49 -4.57
N PHE A 44 -2.56 6.28 -5.02
CA PHE A 44 -1.66 6.08 -6.15
C PHE A 44 -1.84 4.68 -6.77
N SER A 45 -1.33 4.47 -7.98
CA SER A 45 -1.29 3.17 -8.65
C SER A 45 0.04 3.01 -9.37
N LEU A 46 0.74 1.92 -9.08
CA LEU A 46 1.87 1.47 -9.89
C LEU A 46 1.33 0.63 -11.03
N VAL A 47 1.51 1.09 -12.27
CA VAL A 47 0.97 0.45 -13.48
C VAL A 47 2.05 -0.03 -14.46
N GLU A 48 3.26 0.52 -14.38
CA GLU A 48 4.41 0.08 -15.20
C GLU A 48 5.33 -0.87 -14.42
N LEU A 49 4.72 -1.85 -13.76
CA LEU A 49 5.43 -2.85 -12.96
C LEU A 49 6.11 -3.89 -13.86
N VAL A 50 7.42 -4.00 -13.71
CA VAL A 50 8.25 -5.08 -14.28
C VAL A 50 8.15 -6.32 -13.41
N ASP A 51 8.31 -6.13 -12.10
CA ASP A 51 8.27 -7.23 -11.14
C ASP A 51 7.70 -6.76 -9.80
N THR A 52 6.99 -7.66 -9.13
CA THR A 52 6.49 -7.47 -7.78
C THR A 52 6.95 -8.68 -6.98
N LYS A 53 7.80 -8.44 -5.97
CA LYS A 53 8.46 -9.48 -5.18
C LYS A 53 8.00 -9.45 -3.73
N PRO A 54 6.85 -10.06 -3.38
CA PRO A 54 6.46 -10.25 -1.98
C PRO A 54 7.39 -11.26 -1.30
N GLN A 55 8.03 -10.84 -0.22
CA GLN A 55 8.86 -11.63 0.67
C GLN A 55 8.14 -11.74 2.01
N PHE A 56 7.62 -12.93 2.31
CA PHE A 56 6.96 -13.21 3.59
C PHE A 56 8.02 -13.46 4.65
N GLN A 57 7.95 -12.72 5.74
CA GLN A 57 8.93 -12.78 6.83
C GLN A 57 8.48 -13.77 7.91
N GLU A 58 9.44 -14.28 8.69
CA GLU A 58 9.17 -15.22 9.78
C GLU A 58 8.26 -14.63 10.86
N ASP A 59 8.29 -13.32 11.04
CA ASP A 59 7.44 -12.62 12.00
C ASP A 59 5.97 -12.49 11.52
N GLY A 60 5.64 -12.94 10.31
CA GLY A 60 4.30 -12.87 9.73
C GLY A 60 3.99 -11.56 9.00
N THR A 61 4.98 -10.68 8.79
CA THR A 61 4.87 -9.50 7.92
C THR A 61 5.24 -9.83 6.47
N VAL A 62 5.10 -8.84 5.59
CA VAL A 62 5.49 -8.95 4.18
C VAL A 62 6.31 -7.74 3.77
N LYS A 63 7.44 -7.96 3.11
CA LYS A 63 8.18 -6.93 2.40
C LYS A 63 7.91 -7.07 0.91
N ILE A 64 7.52 -6.01 0.22
CA ILE A 64 7.25 -6.06 -1.22
C ILE A 64 8.19 -5.09 -1.92
N SER A 65 9.06 -5.62 -2.77
CA SER A 65 9.88 -4.81 -3.67
C SER A 65 9.24 -4.76 -5.03
N PHE A 66 9.14 -3.55 -5.60
CA PHE A 66 8.60 -3.33 -6.93
C PHE A 66 9.72 -2.85 -7.84
N GLU A 67 9.93 -3.58 -8.93
CA GLU A 67 10.71 -3.08 -10.07
C GLU A 67 9.72 -2.47 -11.05
N ASN A 68 9.91 -1.21 -11.42
CA ASN A 68 8.98 -0.47 -12.26
C ASN A 68 9.74 0.53 -13.15
N TYR A 69 9.11 0.92 -14.26
CA TYR A 69 9.61 1.96 -15.16
C TYR A 69 8.97 3.32 -14.92
N GLN A 70 8.03 3.39 -13.98
CA GLN A 70 7.26 4.59 -13.70
C GLN A 70 8.15 5.60 -12.97
N ASP A 71 8.59 6.62 -13.70
CA ASP A 71 9.43 7.71 -13.20
C ASP A 71 8.78 9.05 -13.58
N ASP A 72 7.66 9.34 -12.92
CA ASP A 72 6.81 10.49 -13.23
C ASP A 72 6.55 11.35 -11.97
N PRO A 73 6.12 12.63 -12.13
CA PRO A 73 5.88 13.53 -11.00
C PRO A 73 4.85 13.01 -9.98
N THR A 74 3.89 12.18 -10.39
CA THR A 74 2.84 11.66 -9.50
C THR A 74 3.38 10.57 -8.57
N LEU A 75 4.40 9.82 -9.00
CA LEU A 75 5.13 8.92 -8.12
C LEU A 75 5.82 9.73 -7.01
N TYR A 76 6.55 10.78 -7.37
CA TYR A 76 7.25 11.61 -6.39
C TYR A 76 6.27 12.33 -5.44
N GLU A 77 5.16 12.88 -5.96
CA GLU A 77 4.11 13.48 -5.12
C GLU A 77 3.54 12.47 -4.11
N PHE A 78 3.31 11.23 -4.56
CA PHE A 78 2.88 10.15 -3.68
C PHE A 78 3.92 9.87 -2.58
N LEU A 79 5.17 9.64 -2.97
CA LEU A 79 6.28 9.34 -2.05
C LEU A 79 6.49 10.46 -1.03
N ASP A 80 6.55 11.72 -1.48
CA ASP A 80 6.72 12.90 -0.63
C ASP A 80 5.56 13.08 0.35
N THR A 81 4.35 12.64 -0.02
CA THR A 81 3.18 12.74 0.86
C THR A 81 3.15 11.64 1.91
N VAL A 82 3.35 10.38 1.51
CA VAL A 82 3.24 9.24 2.44
C VAL A 82 4.52 9.04 3.25
N ASN A 83 5.62 9.59 2.76
CA ASN A 83 6.93 9.44 3.36
C ASN A 83 7.85 10.64 3.04
N PRO A 84 7.51 11.83 3.56
CA PRO A 84 8.26 13.04 3.26
C PRO A 84 9.73 12.88 3.63
N PRO A 85 10.66 13.41 2.81
CA PRO A 85 12.05 13.50 3.21
C PRO A 85 12.12 14.23 4.55
N ASP A 86 12.85 13.64 5.50
CA ASP A 86 12.87 14.14 6.87
C ASP A 86 13.36 15.59 6.88
N SER A 87 12.48 16.54 7.22
CA SER A 87 12.88 17.92 7.42
C SER A 87 13.77 18.07 8.67
N GLN A 88 13.95 17.00 9.45
CA GLN A 88 14.77 16.95 10.66
C GLN A 88 16.18 16.38 10.42
N SER A 89 16.96 17.01 9.54
CA SER A 89 18.40 17.14 9.80
C SER A 89 18.71 18.22 10.85
N ALA A 90 17.70 18.85 11.46
CA ALA A 90 17.88 19.54 12.72
C ALA A 90 17.95 18.49 13.83
N ALA A 91 19.08 18.42 14.54
CA ALA A 91 19.35 17.50 15.64
C ALA A 91 18.07 17.17 16.44
N LYS A 92 17.73 15.87 16.54
CA LYS A 92 16.65 15.39 17.41
C LYS A 92 16.83 16.05 18.77
N LEU A 93 16.01 17.04 19.10
CA LEU A 93 16.05 17.64 20.42
C LEU A 93 15.75 16.50 21.41
N PRO A 94 16.56 16.33 22.47
CA PRO A 94 16.36 15.25 23.40
C PRO A 94 14.93 15.32 23.96
N GLU A 95 14.26 14.17 23.98
CA GLU A 95 12.93 14.05 24.57
C GLU A 95 12.99 14.50 26.03
N TYR A 96 12.07 15.36 26.44
CA TYR A 96 11.90 15.72 27.84
C TYR A 96 10.45 15.48 28.28
N THR A 97 10.29 15.04 29.53
CA THR A 97 8.97 14.85 30.13
C THR A 97 8.64 16.09 30.94
N LEU A 98 7.50 16.71 30.64
CA LEU A 98 6.96 17.82 31.42
C LEU A 98 6.47 17.32 32.78
N GLU A 99 6.40 18.20 33.77
CA GLU A 99 5.95 17.88 35.14
C GLU A 99 4.52 17.34 35.22
N ASN A 100 3.71 17.57 34.19
CA ASN A 100 2.36 17.01 34.03
C ASN A 100 2.36 15.60 33.40
N GLY A 101 3.52 14.98 33.21
CA GLY A 101 3.69 13.66 32.62
C GLY A 101 3.64 13.61 31.09
N ILE A 102 3.44 14.74 30.40
CA ILE A 102 3.43 14.78 28.93
C ILE A 102 4.87 14.74 28.41
N LYS A 103 5.20 13.72 27.61
CA LYS A 103 6.46 13.68 26.86
C LYS A 103 6.41 14.70 25.72
N LYS A 104 7.38 15.61 25.67
CA LYS A 104 7.58 16.52 24.55
C LYS A 104 8.94 16.19 23.90
N GLY A 105 8.86 15.61 22.71
CA GLY A 105 9.95 15.38 21.79
C GLY A 105 9.50 15.81 20.39
N THR A 106 10.43 15.90 19.43
CA THR A 106 10.07 16.17 18.03
C THR A 106 9.06 15.14 17.57
N SER A 107 7.93 15.58 16.99
CA SER A 107 7.10 14.68 16.19
C SER A 107 7.97 14.21 15.05
N GLY A 108 8.57 13.03 15.16
CA GLY A 108 9.08 12.34 13.99
C GLY A 108 7.92 12.29 13.01
N GLY A 109 8.12 12.72 11.76
CA GLY A 109 7.15 12.47 10.71
C GLY A 109 6.84 10.98 10.77
N GLY A 110 5.66 10.63 11.27
CA GLY A 110 5.26 9.26 11.45
C GLY A 110 5.13 8.66 10.06
N ASP A 111 5.73 7.50 9.83
CA ASP A 111 5.58 6.81 8.56
C ASP A 111 4.08 6.60 8.31
N THR A 112 3.56 7.09 7.19
CA THR A 112 2.12 7.00 6.89
C THR A 112 1.79 5.53 6.62
N LEU A 113 0.74 5.02 7.29
CA LEU A 113 0.24 3.69 6.97
C LEU A 113 -0.45 3.70 5.60
N VAL A 114 -0.19 2.67 4.82
CA VAL A 114 -0.69 2.47 3.47
C VAL A 114 -1.21 1.04 3.34
N LEU A 115 -2.36 0.89 2.69
CA LEU A 115 -2.88 -0.36 2.20
C LEU A 115 -2.42 -0.55 0.75
N ALA A 116 -1.64 -1.60 0.50
CA ALA A 116 -1.27 -2.02 -0.85
C ALA A 116 -2.21 -3.14 -1.31
N ILE A 117 -2.81 -2.98 -2.49
CA ILE A 117 -3.60 -4.01 -3.18
C ILE A 117 -2.87 -4.39 -4.45
N SER A 118 -2.13 -5.50 -4.41
CA SER A 118 -1.40 -6.03 -5.56
C SER A 118 -2.22 -7.08 -6.29
N TYR A 119 -2.37 -6.87 -7.59
CA TYR A 119 -3.02 -7.77 -8.52
C TYR A 119 -1.95 -8.60 -9.23
N GLY A 120 -2.12 -9.92 -9.24
CA GLY A 120 -1.12 -10.87 -9.71
C GLY A 120 -1.58 -11.68 -10.90
N ALA A 121 -0.89 -12.80 -11.12
CA ALA A 121 -1.21 -13.74 -12.19
C ALA A 121 -2.64 -14.30 -12.09
N TYR A 122 -3.18 -14.62 -13.25
CA TYR A 122 -4.44 -15.35 -13.36
C TYR A 122 -4.28 -16.81 -12.93
N SER A 123 -5.38 -17.43 -12.52
CA SER A 123 -5.48 -18.89 -12.44
C SER A 123 -5.29 -19.52 -13.81
N GLU A 124 -5.03 -20.83 -13.82
CA GLU A 124 -4.79 -21.59 -15.06
C GLU A 124 -5.93 -21.48 -16.08
N ASP A 125 -7.18 -21.43 -15.59
CA ASP A 125 -8.39 -21.26 -16.40
C ASP A 125 -8.71 -19.79 -16.77
N GLY A 126 -7.91 -18.83 -16.29
CA GLY A 126 -8.12 -17.40 -16.52
C GLY A 126 -9.30 -16.77 -15.78
N THR A 127 -10.03 -17.54 -14.96
CA THR A 127 -11.28 -17.07 -14.32
C THR A 127 -11.05 -16.33 -13.00
N LYS A 128 -9.90 -16.55 -12.37
CA LYS A 128 -9.53 -15.94 -11.09
C LYS A 128 -8.22 -15.19 -11.22
N MET A 129 -8.02 -14.24 -10.33
CA MET A 129 -6.80 -13.46 -10.20
C MET A 129 -6.27 -13.60 -8.78
N LYS A 130 -4.95 -13.76 -8.65
CA LYS A 130 -4.28 -13.68 -7.35
C LYS A 130 -4.30 -12.23 -6.87
N VAL A 131 -4.79 -12.00 -5.66
CA VAL A 131 -4.81 -10.69 -5.01
C VAL A 131 -4.10 -10.80 -3.67
N LEU A 132 -3.17 -9.87 -3.43
CA LEU A 132 -2.48 -9.68 -2.16
C LEU A 132 -2.84 -8.30 -1.64
N VAL A 133 -3.37 -8.25 -0.41
CA VAL A 133 -3.71 -7.01 0.27
C VAL A 133 -2.88 -6.95 1.54
N ALA A 134 -2.10 -5.88 1.72
CA ALA A 134 -1.18 -5.74 2.84
C ALA A 134 -1.25 -4.33 3.44
N LEU A 135 -1.18 -4.26 4.77
CA LEU A 135 -1.04 -3.01 5.52
C LEU A 135 0.44 -2.80 5.87
N GLY A 136 0.94 -1.59 5.71
CA GLY A 136 2.35 -1.30 5.94
C GLY A 136 2.71 0.16 5.68
N THR A 137 3.99 0.42 5.47
CA THR A 137 4.54 1.74 5.14
C THR A 137 5.40 1.65 3.89
N ILE A 138 5.61 2.79 3.22
CA ILE A 138 6.56 2.88 2.11
C ILE A 138 7.95 3.19 2.67
N SER A 139 8.98 2.49 2.19
CA SER A 139 10.36 2.75 2.62
C SER A 139 10.81 4.16 2.24
N ARG A 140 11.59 4.81 3.12
CA ARG A 140 12.24 6.12 2.87
C ARG A 140 13.25 6.10 1.75
N THR A 141 13.74 4.92 1.41
CA THR A 141 14.64 4.73 0.27
C THR A 141 13.89 4.53 -1.04
N SER A 142 12.55 4.49 -1.03
CA SER A 142 11.76 4.47 -2.27
C SER A 142 11.92 5.79 -3.00
N GLY A 143 11.91 5.75 -4.33
CA GLY A 143 12.24 6.88 -5.18
C GLY A 143 13.74 7.09 -5.34
N SER A 144 14.63 6.23 -4.82
CA SER A 144 16.04 6.24 -5.20
C SER A 144 16.18 5.69 -6.63
N TRP A 145 16.95 6.32 -7.50
CA TRP A 145 17.16 5.82 -8.86
C TRP A 145 18.64 5.64 -9.17
N SER A 146 18.91 4.77 -10.12
CA SER A 146 20.20 4.67 -10.78
C SER A 146 20.05 5.04 -12.24
N GLN A 147 21.00 5.80 -12.77
CA GLN A 147 21.06 6.14 -14.19
C GLN A 147 22.34 5.59 -14.80
N LYS A 148 22.22 4.96 -15.96
CA LYS A 148 23.34 4.49 -16.79
C LYS A 148 23.10 4.92 -18.23
N ALA A 149 24.18 5.11 -18.99
CA ALA A 149 24.04 5.31 -20.43
C ALA A 149 23.34 4.09 -21.06
N ASP A 150 22.41 4.35 -21.97
CA ASP A 150 21.61 3.35 -22.69
C ASP A 150 20.68 2.47 -21.83
N ASP A 151 20.41 2.86 -20.57
CA ASP A 151 19.43 2.21 -19.69
C ASP A 151 18.41 3.23 -19.16
N TRP A 152 17.20 2.75 -18.85
CA TRP A 152 16.12 3.59 -18.35
C TRP A 152 16.29 3.82 -16.84
N SER A 153 15.81 4.96 -16.34
CA SER A 153 15.71 5.19 -14.91
C SER A 153 14.79 4.15 -14.28
N LYS A 154 15.24 3.54 -13.18
CA LYS A 154 14.48 2.54 -12.43
C LYS A 154 14.41 2.97 -10.98
N PRO A 155 13.40 3.76 -10.59
CA PRO A 155 13.24 4.14 -9.19
C PRO A 155 12.93 2.89 -8.35
N THR A 156 13.59 2.79 -7.20
CA THR A 156 13.29 1.78 -6.20
C THR A 156 11.92 2.06 -5.60
N PHE A 157 11.13 1.04 -5.35
CA PHE A 157 9.91 1.18 -4.58
C PHE A 157 9.78 -0.03 -3.66
N GLU A 158 9.70 0.24 -2.36
CA GLU A 158 9.67 -0.80 -1.34
C GLU A 158 8.55 -0.53 -0.34
N PHE A 159 7.74 -1.54 -0.12
CA PHE A 159 6.68 -1.57 0.89
C PHE A 159 7.09 -2.51 2.02
N ASN A 160 6.95 -2.04 3.26
CA ASN A 160 7.26 -2.78 4.46
C ASN A 160 5.98 -2.98 5.28
N GLY A 161 5.54 -4.23 5.36
CA GLY A 161 4.31 -4.61 6.01
C GLY A 161 4.37 -4.44 7.53
N VAL A 162 3.24 -4.04 8.11
CA VAL A 162 3.03 -3.88 9.55
C VAL A 162 1.82 -4.71 9.97
N LYS A 163 1.86 -5.28 11.17
CA LYS A 163 0.70 -5.99 11.74
C LYS A 163 -0.36 -5.01 12.17
N ALA A 164 -1.61 -5.26 11.78
CA ALA A 164 -2.74 -4.43 12.12
C ALA A 164 -3.02 -4.46 13.65
N GLU A 165 -3.20 -3.28 14.26
CA GLU A 165 -3.54 -3.17 15.69
C GLU A 165 -5.02 -3.53 15.96
N PHE A 166 -5.86 -3.31 14.95
CA PHE A 166 -7.29 -3.58 14.89
C PHE A 166 -7.61 -4.36 13.61
N ASP A 167 -8.82 -4.88 13.50
CA ASP A 167 -9.30 -5.38 12.22
C ASP A 167 -9.37 -4.20 11.23
N LEU A 168 -8.72 -4.30 10.07
CA LEU A 168 -8.85 -3.33 9.00
C LEU A 168 -9.90 -3.82 8.02
N GLU A 169 -11.12 -3.31 8.11
CA GLU A 169 -12.20 -3.62 7.18
C GLU A 169 -11.90 -3.05 5.79
N ILE A 170 -12.14 -3.84 4.74
CA ILE A 170 -11.84 -3.49 3.35
C ILE A 170 -13.12 -3.55 2.53
N ALA A 171 -13.58 -2.39 2.07
CA ALA A 171 -14.72 -2.32 1.17
C ALA A 171 -14.39 -2.99 -0.16
N ALA A 172 -15.27 -3.88 -0.64
CA ALA A 172 -15.06 -4.60 -1.90
C ALA A 172 -14.96 -3.67 -3.12
N ASP A 173 -15.60 -2.51 -3.04
CA ASP A 173 -15.53 -1.48 -4.07
C ASP A 173 -14.14 -0.82 -4.16
N LEU A 174 -13.21 -1.06 -3.23
CA LEU A 174 -11.81 -0.61 -3.42
C LEU A 174 -11.07 -1.38 -4.52
N PHE A 175 -11.59 -2.54 -4.92
CA PHE A 175 -11.05 -3.35 -6.02
C PHE A 175 -11.80 -3.09 -7.34
N HIS A 176 -12.80 -2.21 -7.31
CA HIS A 176 -13.78 -2.03 -8.37
C HIS A 176 -14.17 -0.55 -8.57
N SER A 177 -14.29 -0.05 -9.80
CA SER A 177 -14.99 1.22 -10.02
C SER A 177 -15.86 1.15 -11.27
N GLY A 178 -17.18 1.24 -11.07
CA GLY A 178 -18.18 1.20 -12.14
C GLY A 178 -18.03 0.00 -13.07
N THR A 179 -18.04 0.21 -14.38
CA THR A 179 -17.84 -0.87 -15.38
C THR A 179 -16.41 -1.39 -15.44
N ASN A 180 -15.40 -0.69 -14.90
CA ASN A 180 -13.97 -0.96 -15.12
C ASN A 180 -13.26 -1.63 -13.93
N GLY A 181 -13.99 -2.34 -13.07
CA GLY A 181 -13.39 -3.09 -11.97
C GLY A 181 -12.55 -4.29 -12.41
N ILE A 182 -11.55 -4.66 -11.61
CA ILE A 182 -10.59 -5.73 -11.94
C ILE A 182 -11.15 -7.11 -11.54
N VAL A 183 -11.87 -7.15 -10.44
CA VAL A 183 -12.38 -8.36 -9.79
C VAL A 183 -13.85 -8.21 -9.43
N ASP A 184 -14.52 -9.34 -9.22
CA ASP A 184 -15.91 -9.40 -8.76
C ASP A 184 -16.01 -8.91 -7.31
N PRO A 185 -16.75 -7.81 -7.03
CA PRO A 185 -16.86 -7.26 -5.69
C PRO A 185 -17.56 -8.22 -4.71
N THR A 186 -18.44 -9.10 -5.18
CA THR A 186 -19.12 -10.09 -4.33
C THR A 186 -18.13 -11.13 -3.82
N ASP A 187 -17.23 -11.60 -4.69
CA ASP A 187 -16.22 -12.59 -4.32
C ASP A 187 -15.14 -11.97 -3.42
N VAL A 188 -14.82 -10.68 -3.62
CA VAL A 188 -13.94 -9.92 -2.72
C VAL A 188 -14.57 -9.77 -1.33
N ALA A 189 -15.84 -9.32 -1.25
CA ALA A 189 -16.53 -9.09 0.02
C ALA A 189 -16.55 -10.35 0.92
N THR A 190 -16.55 -11.53 0.31
CA THR A 190 -16.55 -12.81 1.04
C THR A 190 -15.14 -13.31 1.36
N LYS A 191 -14.17 -13.13 0.46
CA LYS A 191 -12.81 -13.72 0.62
C LYS A 191 -11.79 -12.79 1.25
N ILE A 192 -11.96 -11.48 1.10
CA ILE A 192 -11.07 -10.44 1.62
C ILE A 192 -11.90 -9.32 2.29
N PRO A 193 -12.74 -9.66 3.30
CA PRO A 193 -13.53 -8.62 3.99
C PRO A 193 -12.64 -7.68 4.82
N LYS A 194 -11.49 -8.17 5.29
CA LYS A 194 -10.59 -7.43 6.19
C LYS A 194 -9.18 -7.99 6.24
N ILE A 195 -8.23 -7.20 6.74
CA ILE A 195 -7.00 -7.72 7.36
C ILE A 195 -7.28 -7.87 8.86
N PRO A 196 -7.22 -9.10 9.41
CA PRO A 196 -7.45 -9.30 10.85
C PRO A 196 -6.40 -8.61 11.71
N LYS A 197 -6.78 -8.24 12.93
CA LYS A 197 -5.85 -7.83 13.98
C LYS A 197 -4.70 -8.83 14.12
N ASN A 198 -3.49 -8.29 14.32
CA ASN A 198 -2.21 -8.99 14.38
C ASN A 198 -1.77 -9.67 13.07
N ALA A 199 -2.56 -9.58 11.99
CA ALA A 199 -2.14 -9.97 10.65
C ALA A 199 -1.61 -8.74 9.91
N CYS A 200 -0.73 -8.97 8.93
CA CYS A 200 -0.18 -7.92 8.08
C CYS A 200 -0.83 -7.91 6.69
N PHE A 201 -1.27 -9.08 6.20
CA PHE A 201 -1.76 -9.23 4.85
C PHE A 201 -2.82 -10.33 4.74
N VAL A 202 -3.59 -10.27 3.66
CA VAL A 202 -4.46 -11.34 3.18
C VAL A 202 -4.13 -11.61 1.72
N ARG A 203 -4.05 -12.89 1.35
CA ARG A 203 -3.82 -13.32 -0.04
C ARG A 203 -4.87 -14.35 -0.46
N LYS A 204 -5.53 -14.11 -1.59
CA LYS A 204 -6.61 -14.97 -2.09
C LYS A 204 -6.62 -14.98 -3.62
N PHE A 205 -7.23 -16.02 -4.18
CA PHE A 205 -7.72 -15.99 -5.55
C PHE A 205 -9.17 -15.52 -5.54
N VAL A 206 -9.44 -14.42 -6.25
CA VAL A 206 -10.77 -13.84 -6.42
C VAL A 206 -11.17 -13.89 -7.88
N THR A 207 -12.46 -13.97 -8.12
CA THR A 207 -13.03 -14.08 -9.46
C THR A 207 -12.74 -12.80 -10.22
N LYS A 208 -12.17 -12.97 -11.42
CA LYS A 208 -11.91 -11.86 -12.33
C LYS A 208 -13.24 -11.30 -12.80
N LYS A 209 -13.34 -9.98 -12.95
CA LYS A 209 -14.50 -9.41 -13.65
C LYS A 209 -14.46 -9.85 -15.13
N ALA A 210 -15.59 -10.33 -15.63
CA ALA A 210 -15.77 -10.68 -17.03
C ALA A 210 -15.62 -9.46 -17.95
#